data_AF-A0A952I0S0-F1
#
_entry.id   AF-A0A952I0S0-F1
#
_cell.length_a   1.000
_cell.length_b   1.000
_cell.length_c   1.000
_cell.angle_alpha   90.00
_cell.angle_beta   90.00
_cell.angle_gamma   90.00
#
_symmetry.space_group_name_H-M   'P 1'
#
loop_
_entity.id
_entity.type
_entity.pdbx_description
1 polymer ?
#
loop_
_entity_poly.entity_id
_entity_poly.type
_entity_poly.pdbx_seq_one_letter_code
_entity_poly.pdbx_strand_id
1 'polypeptide(L)'
;MKMDSPIRGYLEGYYGKLLRWSERHQIISTLSELGLNSYFYAPKEDVLHRLHWRTPYEQSWRLSFNSFCTHATQSGVAVLAGIAPGLDFNFDQFEPDSDFGHLVAKAKQLLSDGADHVVVLWDDIDDTFPKNLQKLTEGKAHATVVNLLSKELGQPIFTVPRVYARDIKNKNQYREEFFATLNVQNPVILCGDAIVVSDTSVEQLQALAQNKSHRVILWDNFYANDYCPRRLFVGPWTGRSKIDEYLLNPTGLPYTDQLLLTMASACHTSDNMHKAWEQTLKEFEVPTAFRALGDYFDTPVFGDRVELATIDITINTAEALEECLWKWKSPLAREWYPYLMSLKHDLALQSKSLPEDRIIKTQPAPLATTL
;
A
#
# COMPACT_ATOMS: atom_id res chain seq x y z
N MET A 1 10.71 10.88 15.39
CA MET A 1 10.45 12.06 14.52
C MET A 1 9.56 13.07 15.26
N LYS A 2 9.64 14.39 15.01
CA LYS A 2 8.61 15.31 15.54
C LYS A 2 7.33 15.09 14.74
N MET A 3 6.19 15.00 15.42
CA MET A 3 4.89 14.78 14.79
C MET A 3 4.56 15.82 13.72
N ASP A 4 5.22 16.97 13.70
CA ASP A 4 4.96 18.06 12.74
C ASP A 4 5.67 17.90 11.38
N SER A 5 6.55 16.90 11.20
CA SER A 5 7.21 16.63 9.91
C SER A 5 6.26 15.90 8.95
N PRO A 6 6.20 16.28 7.65
CA PRO A 6 5.38 15.58 6.65
C PRO A 6 5.68 14.07 6.61
N ILE A 7 4.65 13.22 6.63
CA ILE A 7 4.82 11.76 6.52
C ILE A 7 5.02 11.41 5.05
N ARG A 8 6.20 10.92 4.68
CA ARG A 8 6.50 10.45 3.32
C ARG A 8 7.22 9.12 3.38
N GLY A 9 6.72 8.09 2.72
CA GLY A 9 7.47 6.85 2.59
C GLY A 9 6.68 5.63 2.18
N TYR A 10 6.99 4.50 2.79
CA TYR A 10 6.57 3.16 2.35
C TYR A 10 5.42 2.61 3.20
N LEU A 11 4.50 1.91 2.55
CA LEU A 11 3.40 1.19 3.16
C LEU A 11 3.47 -0.30 2.78
N GLU A 12 3.75 -1.17 3.74
CA GLU A 12 3.71 -2.63 3.56
C GLU A 12 2.26 -3.12 3.74
N GLY A 13 1.32 -2.79 2.83
CA GLY A 13 -0.11 -2.98 3.06
C GLY A 13 -0.87 -3.83 2.04
N TYR A 14 -0.14 -4.41 1.10
CA TYR A 14 -0.63 -5.28 0.02
C TYR A 14 -0.88 -6.73 0.50
N TYR A 15 -1.69 -7.45 -0.28
CA TYR A 15 -1.99 -8.88 -0.08
C TYR A 15 -1.06 -9.81 -0.87
N GLY A 16 -0.89 -11.05 -0.39
CA GLY A 16 -0.19 -12.12 -1.09
C GLY A 16 1.34 -12.05 -1.06
N LYS A 17 1.92 -11.12 -0.29
CA LYS A 17 3.36 -10.96 -0.09
C LYS A 17 3.68 -10.70 1.38
N LEU A 18 4.79 -11.28 1.84
CA LEU A 18 5.33 -11.03 3.17
C LEU A 18 6.84 -10.84 3.04
N LEU A 19 7.33 -9.64 3.35
CA LEU A 19 8.75 -9.34 3.24
C LEU A 19 9.56 -10.04 4.33
N ARG A 20 10.77 -10.45 3.96
CA ARG A 20 11.80 -10.85 4.91
C ARG A 20 12.37 -9.61 5.60
N TRP A 21 12.86 -9.77 6.82
CA TRP A 21 13.50 -8.66 7.55
C TRP A 21 14.61 -7.99 6.74
N SER A 22 15.47 -8.77 6.06
CA SER A 22 16.53 -8.22 5.20
C SER A 22 16.01 -7.35 4.06
N GLU A 23 14.86 -7.69 3.48
CA GLU A 23 14.21 -6.90 2.42
C GLU A 23 13.66 -5.59 3.01
N ARG A 24 13.08 -5.63 4.22
CA ARG A 24 12.66 -4.41 4.94
C ARG A 24 13.83 -3.48 5.26
N HIS A 25 14.99 -4.02 5.64
CA HIS A 25 16.21 -3.24 5.86
C HIS A 25 16.68 -2.51 4.57
N GLN A 26 16.59 -3.17 3.41
CA GLN A 26 16.93 -2.54 2.12
C GLN A 26 15.97 -1.40 1.79
N ILE A 27 14.67 -1.60 2.00
CA ILE A 27 13.67 -0.54 1.79
C ILE A 27 13.94 0.66 2.69
N ILE A 28 14.28 0.46 3.97
CA ILE A 28 14.69 1.55 4.87
C ILE A 28 15.88 2.33 4.30
N SER A 29 16.90 1.64 3.77
CA SER A 29 18.06 2.29 3.17
C SER A 29 17.65 3.17 1.99
N THR A 30 16.79 2.67 1.10
CA THR A 30 16.25 3.47 -0.01
C THR A 30 15.43 4.66 0.46
N LEU A 31 14.57 4.50 1.48
CA LEU A 31 13.83 5.62 2.06
C LEU A 31 14.78 6.71 2.57
N SER A 32 15.83 6.32 3.30
CA SER A 32 16.85 7.23 3.82
C SER A 32 17.60 7.98 2.72
N GLU A 33 18.02 7.28 1.66
CA GLU A 33 18.71 7.85 0.50
C GLU A 33 17.84 8.88 -0.24
N LEU A 34 16.52 8.64 -0.30
CA LEU A 34 15.55 9.55 -0.92
C LEU A 34 15.10 10.69 0.01
N GLY A 35 15.51 10.68 1.29
CA GLY A 35 15.02 11.62 2.30
C GLY A 35 13.55 11.40 2.70
N LEU A 36 13.00 10.21 2.40
CA LEU A 36 11.70 9.75 2.88
C LEU A 36 11.87 9.24 4.31
N ASN A 37 10.85 9.48 5.15
CA ASN A 37 11.02 9.43 6.61
C ASN A 37 10.09 8.46 7.32
N SER A 38 9.31 7.65 6.60
CA SER A 38 8.28 6.81 7.21
C SER A 38 8.21 5.41 6.60
N TYR A 39 8.09 4.40 7.46
CA TYR A 39 7.76 3.03 7.10
C TYR A 39 6.53 2.58 7.88
N PHE A 40 5.45 2.27 7.18
CA PHE A 40 4.23 1.73 7.77
C PHE A 40 4.20 0.20 7.63
N TYR A 41 4.43 -0.48 8.75
CA TYR A 41 4.30 -1.94 8.88
C TYR A 41 2.80 -2.32 9.01
N ALA A 42 2.19 -2.80 7.93
CA ALA A 42 0.84 -3.34 7.94
C ALA A 42 0.65 -4.60 7.06
N PRO A 43 1.61 -5.55 7.04
CA PRO A 43 1.56 -6.67 6.10
C PRO A 43 0.32 -7.51 6.35
N LYS A 44 -0.53 -7.64 5.32
CA LYS A 44 -1.79 -8.39 5.43
C LYS A 44 -1.57 -9.89 5.68
N GLU A 45 -0.42 -10.41 5.27
CA GLU A 45 0.01 -11.80 5.48
C GLU A 45 0.60 -12.06 6.88
N ASP A 46 0.86 -11.03 7.70
CA ASP A 46 1.19 -11.23 9.11
C ASP A 46 -0.10 -11.56 9.88
N VAL A 47 -0.26 -12.85 10.19
CA VAL A 47 -1.41 -13.36 10.91
C VAL A 47 -1.63 -12.64 12.24
N LEU A 48 -0.57 -12.22 12.94
CA LEU A 48 -0.68 -11.52 14.21
C LEU A 48 -0.95 -10.02 14.02
N HIS A 49 -0.75 -9.44 12.85
CA HIS A 49 -1.19 -8.07 12.58
C HIS A 49 -2.72 -7.95 12.55
N ARG A 50 -3.41 -8.97 11.99
CA ARG A 50 -4.84 -8.93 11.67
C ARG A 50 -5.68 -10.07 12.24
N LEU A 51 -5.47 -11.31 11.79
CA LEU A 51 -6.37 -12.45 12.11
C LEU A 51 -6.29 -12.90 13.58
N HIS A 52 -5.10 -12.88 14.16
CA HIS A 52 -4.83 -13.23 15.55
C HIS A 52 -4.24 -12.04 16.29
N TRP A 53 -4.84 -10.87 16.11
CA TRP A 53 -4.33 -9.61 16.62
C TRP A 53 -4.19 -9.58 18.15
N ARG A 54 -4.98 -10.37 18.90
CA ARG A 54 -4.85 -10.50 20.36
C ARG A 54 -3.58 -11.25 20.80
N THR A 55 -3.04 -12.11 19.95
CA THR A 55 -1.88 -12.95 20.28
C THR A 55 -0.59 -12.12 20.24
N PRO A 56 0.26 -12.19 21.29
CA PRO A 56 1.53 -11.50 21.33
C PRO A 56 2.54 -12.11 20.34
N TYR A 57 3.49 -11.29 19.88
CA TYR A 57 4.60 -11.78 19.07
C TYR A 57 5.61 -12.57 19.89
N GLU A 58 6.12 -13.66 19.30
CA GLU A 58 7.20 -14.47 19.85
C GLU A 58 8.52 -13.68 19.99
N GLN A 59 9.37 -14.10 20.92
CA GLN A 59 10.62 -13.38 21.23
C GLN A 59 11.54 -13.23 20.01
N SER A 60 11.66 -14.24 19.15
CA SER A 60 12.51 -14.18 17.95
C SER A 60 12.03 -13.14 16.94
N TRP A 61 10.71 -13.01 16.77
CA TRP A 61 10.11 -11.98 15.94
C TRP A 61 10.38 -10.61 16.55
N ARG A 62 10.17 -10.45 17.85
CA ARG A 62 10.40 -9.18 18.56
C ARG A 62 11.84 -8.69 18.46
N LEU A 63 12.82 -9.59 18.57
CA LEU A 63 14.24 -9.26 18.35
C LEU A 63 14.50 -8.77 16.93
N SER A 64 13.85 -9.39 15.93
CA SER A 64 14.00 -8.98 14.53
C SER A 64 13.31 -7.64 14.25
N PHE A 65 12.11 -7.42 14.80
CA PHE A 65 11.40 -6.16 14.71
C PHE A 65 12.17 -5.03 15.39
N ASN A 66 12.76 -5.27 16.57
CA ASN A 66 13.61 -4.31 17.25
C ASN A 66 14.87 -3.95 16.45
N SER A 67 15.53 -4.94 15.83
CA SER A 67 16.65 -4.70 14.92
C SER A 67 16.23 -3.84 13.72
N PHE A 68 15.05 -4.12 13.15
CA PHE A 68 14.45 -3.35 12.07
C PHE A 68 14.16 -1.89 12.49
N CYS A 69 13.50 -1.68 13.63
CA CYS A 69 13.22 -0.35 14.17
C CYS A 69 14.49 0.44 14.51
N THR A 70 15.51 -0.25 15.03
CA THR A 70 16.82 0.37 15.33
C THR A 70 17.49 0.87 14.05
N HIS A 71 17.49 0.05 12.99
CA HIS A 71 18.00 0.45 11.68
C HIS A 71 17.19 1.62 11.09
N ALA A 72 15.86 1.57 11.17
CA ALA A 72 14.99 2.67 10.73
C ALA A 72 15.35 3.99 11.43
N THR A 73 15.47 3.96 12.76
CA THR A 73 15.83 5.12 13.58
C THR A 73 17.19 5.69 13.17
N GLN A 74 18.20 4.83 12.98
CA GLN A 74 19.55 5.25 12.53
C GLN A 74 19.54 5.85 11.12
N SER A 75 18.61 5.40 10.27
CA SER A 75 18.38 5.89 8.93
C SER A 75 17.45 7.11 8.86
N GLY A 76 16.98 7.65 9.99
CA GLY A 76 16.05 8.80 10.02
C GLY A 76 14.63 8.46 9.55
N VAL A 77 14.26 7.18 9.57
CA VAL A 77 12.94 6.67 9.18
C VAL A 77 12.15 6.29 10.43
N ALA A 78 10.96 6.85 10.58
CA ALA A 78 10.01 6.50 11.64
C ALA A 78 9.24 5.23 11.28
N VAL A 79 9.08 4.32 12.23
CA VAL A 79 8.27 3.11 12.06
C VAL A 79 6.87 3.33 12.63
N LEU A 80 5.87 3.23 11.76
CA LEU A 80 4.45 3.20 12.12
C LEU A 80 4.03 1.72 12.17
N ALA A 81 3.68 1.20 13.35
CA ALA A 81 3.33 -0.20 13.54
C ALA A 81 1.82 -0.41 13.55
N GLY A 82 1.31 -1.13 12.55
CA GLY A 82 -0.12 -1.39 12.38
C GLY A 82 -0.65 -2.53 13.26
N ILE A 83 -1.89 -2.36 13.73
CA ILE A 83 -2.72 -3.40 14.33
C ILE A 83 -4.11 -3.30 13.68
N ALA A 84 -4.62 -4.40 13.15
CA ALA A 84 -5.91 -4.45 12.45
C ALA A 84 -6.93 -5.31 13.23
N PRO A 85 -7.55 -4.78 14.29
CA PRO A 85 -8.44 -5.55 15.16
C PRO A 85 -9.87 -5.73 14.61
N GLY A 86 -10.21 -5.08 13.49
CA GLY A 86 -11.59 -4.86 13.07
C GLY A 86 -12.43 -6.10 12.72
N LEU A 87 -11.81 -7.27 12.51
CA LEU A 87 -12.54 -8.48 12.13
C LEU A 87 -13.53 -8.97 13.18
N ASP A 88 -13.16 -8.85 14.47
CA ASP A 88 -13.90 -9.47 15.56
C ASP A 88 -13.78 -8.69 16.88
N PHE A 89 -13.43 -7.40 16.84
CA PHE A 89 -13.30 -6.59 18.05
C PHE A 89 -14.62 -6.49 18.81
N ASN A 90 -14.59 -6.82 20.10
CA ASN A 90 -15.70 -6.68 21.02
C ASN A 90 -15.73 -5.28 21.63
N PHE A 91 -16.71 -4.50 21.21
CA PHE A 91 -16.92 -3.12 21.65
C PHE A 91 -17.74 -2.97 22.94
N ASP A 92 -18.17 -4.07 23.58
CA ASP A 92 -18.99 -4.00 24.79
C ASP A 92 -18.19 -3.68 26.07
N GLN A 93 -16.88 -3.98 26.08
CA GLN A 93 -16.05 -3.94 27.29
C GLN A 93 -14.67 -3.35 27.01
N PHE A 94 -14.19 -2.49 27.91
CA PHE A 94 -12.89 -1.79 27.81
C PHE A 94 -11.98 -2.08 29.01
N GLU A 95 -12.26 -3.14 29.76
CA GLU A 95 -11.46 -3.58 30.92
C GLU A 95 -10.12 -4.22 30.48
N PRO A 96 -9.13 -4.37 31.39
CA PRO A 96 -7.81 -4.90 31.04
C PRO A 96 -7.76 -6.28 30.38
N ASP A 97 -8.73 -7.16 30.67
CA ASP A 97 -8.81 -8.50 30.05
C ASP A 97 -9.69 -8.51 28.79
N SER A 98 -10.22 -7.36 28.36
CA SER A 98 -11.03 -7.22 27.15
C SER A 98 -10.16 -7.07 25.89
N ASP A 99 -10.81 -7.01 24.74
CA ASP A 99 -10.17 -6.70 23.47
C ASP A 99 -9.40 -5.37 23.50
N PHE A 100 -9.94 -4.36 24.18
CA PHE A 100 -9.22 -3.11 24.37
C PHE A 100 -7.93 -3.30 25.16
N GLY A 101 -7.95 -4.11 26.23
CA GLY A 101 -6.76 -4.45 26.99
C GLY A 101 -5.69 -5.17 26.17
N HIS A 102 -6.08 -6.13 25.32
CA HIS A 102 -5.17 -6.80 24.38
C HIS A 102 -4.56 -5.81 23.37
N LEU A 103 -5.36 -4.87 22.86
CA LEU A 103 -4.90 -3.83 21.94
C LEU A 103 -3.87 -2.91 22.62
N VAL A 104 -4.14 -2.48 23.86
CA VAL A 104 -3.21 -1.68 24.67
C VAL A 104 -1.91 -2.44 24.91
N ALA A 105 -1.99 -3.71 25.32
CA ALA A 105 -0.81 -4.54 25.58
C ALA A 105 0.06 -4.70 24.33
N LYS A 106 -0.55 -4.97 23.17
CA LYS A 106 0.16 -5.10 21.90
C LYS A 106 0.78 -3.79 21.43
N ALA A 107 0.04 -2.69 21.56
CA ALA A 107 0.55 -1.36 21.21
C ALA A 107 1.76 -0.99 22.08
N LYS A 108 1.67 -1.17 23.41
CA LYS A 108 2.81 -0.98 24.34
C LYS A 108 3.99 -1.88 23.96
N GLN A 109 3.72 -3.12 23.57
CA GLN A 109 4.75 -4.06 23.13
C GLN A 109 5.51 -3.55 21.90
N LEU A 110 4.81 -3.19 20.83
CA LEU A 110 5.42 -2.68 19.59
C LEU A 110 6.22 -1.39 19.82
N LEU A 111 5.70 -0.48 20.65
CA LEU A 111 6.42 0.73 21.06
C LEU A 111 7.69 0.40 21.86
N SER A 112 7.61 -0.54 22.81
CA SER A 112 8.78 -0.96 23.59
C SER A 112 9.84 -1.69 22.76
N ASP A 113 9.42 -2.34 21.67
CA ASP A 113 10.33 -2.97 20.71
C ASP A 113 10.89 -1.95 19.70
N GLY A 114 10.49 -0.68 19.76
CA GLY A 114 11.16 0.43 19.06
C GLY A 114 10.33 1.12 17.96
N ALA A 115 9.06 0.79 17.78
CA ALA A 115 8.20 1.55 16.88
C ALA A 115 8.01 2.99 17.38
N ASP A 116 7.98 3.98 16.48
CA ASP A 116 7.73 5.38 16.82
C ASP A 116 6.25 5.64 17.10
N HIS A 117 5.37 4.99 16.33
CA HIS A 117 3.93 5.21 16.38
C HIS A 117 3.15 3.92 16.18
N VAL A 118 1.92 3.91 16.67
CA VAL A 118 0.95 2.83 16.44
C VAL A 118 -0.13 3.31 15.48
N VAL A 119 -0.53 2.42 14.58
CA VAL A 119 -1.67 2.62 13.67
C VAL A 119 -2.75 1.61 13.99
N VAL A 120 -4.00 2.06 14.16
CA VAL A 120 -5.17 1.17 14.29
C VAL A 120 -5.94 1.18 12.97
N LEU A 121 -6.06 0.02 12.35
CA LEU A 121 -6.70 -0.14 11.06
C LEU A 121 -8.07 -0.81 11.18
N TRP A 122 -9.07 -0.21 10.54
CA TRP A 122 -10.45 -0.70 10.43
C TRP A 122 -10.82 -1.04 8.98
N ASP A 123 -9.85 -1.09 8.06
CA ASP A 123 -10.02 -1.39 6.63
C ASP A 123 -10.37 -2.87 6.38
N ASP A 124 -10.90 -3.15 5.18
CA ASP A 124 -11.18 -4.50 4.68
C ASP A 124 -12.01 -5.39 5.62
N ILE A 125 -13.02 -4.80 6.26
CA ILE A 125 -14.02 -5.53 7.05
C ILE A 125 -15.42 -5.29 6.49
N ASP A 126 -16.30 -6.26 6.72
CA ASP A 126 -17.70 -6.18 6.31
C ASP A 126 -18.41 -5.01 7.01
N ASP A 127 -19.44 -4.44 6.37
CA ASP A 127 -20.28 -3.38 6.95
C ASP A 127 -21.32 -3.90 7.96
N THR A 128 -21.15 -5.15 8.40
CA THR A 128 -22.03 -5.83 9.35
C THR A 128 -21.69 -5.44 10.78
N PHE A 129 -22.06 -4.23 11.18
CA PHE A 129 -21.93 -3.79 12.58
C PHE A 129 -23.17 -4.21 13.41
N PRO A 130 -23.00 -4.75 14.63
CA PRO A 130 -24.14 -5.17 15.46
C PRO A 130 -25.06 -4.00 15.82
N LYS A 131 -26.32 -4.05 15.36
CA LYS A 131 -27.32 -2.96 15.54
C LYS A 131 -27.69 -2.66 17.00
N ASN A 132 -27.44 -3.59 17.92
CA ASN A 132 -27.88 -3.51 19.32
C ASN A 132 -26.74 -3.30 20.31
N LEU A 133 -25.50 -3.07 19.85
CA LEU A 133 -24.35 -2.91 20.71
C LEU A 133 -24.39 -1.54 21.41
N GLN A 134 -24.96 -1.50 22.62
CA GLN A 134 -25.06 -0.32 23.52
C GLN A 134 -25.55 0.98 22.85
N LYS A 135 -26.29 0.91 21.73
CA LYS A 135 -26.66 2.06 20.87
C LYS A 135 -25.45 2.83 20.31
N LEU A 136 -24.27 2.22 20.26
CA LEU A 136 -23.13 2.72 19.51
C LEU A 136 -23.35 2.43 18.03
N THR A 137 -22.93 3.37 17.21
CA THR A 137 -22.80 3.18 15.77
C THR A 137 -21.37 2.80 15.44
N GLU A 138 -21.17 2.16 14.29
CA GLU A 138 -19.87 1.65 13.86
C GLU A 138 -18.78 2.73 13.88
N GLY A 139 -19.02 3.87 13.23
CA GLY A 139 -18.05 4.97 13.15
C GLY A 139 -17.68 5.52 14.52
N LYS A 140 -18.67 5.71 15.39
CA LYS A 140 -18.45 6.16 16.78
C LYS A 140 -17.65 5.14 17.59
N ALA A 141 -17.93 3.85 17.42
CA ALA A 141 -17.24 2.78 18.13
C ALA A 141 -15.75 2.74 17.75
N HIS A 142 -15.43 2.74 16.45
CA HIS A 142 -14.06 2.74 15.96
C HIS A 142 -13.27 3.97 16.44
N ALA A 143 -13.85 5.16 16.32
CA ALA A 143 -13.20 6.40 16.78
C ALA A 143 -13.00 6.43 18.29
N THR A 144 -13.94 5.87 19.06
CA THR A 144 -13.83 5.78 20.53
C THR A 144 -12.64 4.91 20.95
N VAL A 145 -12.43 3.75 20.31
CA VAL A 145 -11.27 2.89 20.57
C VAL A 145 -9.96 3.64 20.32
N VAL A 146 -9.85 4.37 19.20
CA VAL A 146 -8.65 5.15 18.85
C VAL A 146 -8.39 6.26 19.88
N ASN A 147 -9.42 6.99 20.29
CA ASN A 147 -9.31 8.04 21.30
C ASN A 147 -8.88 7.49 22.67
N LEU A 148 -9.46 6.36 23.10
CA LEU A 148 -9.12 5.71 24.36
C LEU A 148 -7.67 5.19 24.33
N LEU A 149 -7.25 4.55 23.24
CA LEU A 149 -5.88 4.08 23.08
C LEU A 149 -4.88 5.25 23.10
N SER A 150 -5.19 6.35 22.40
CA SER A 150 -4.35 7.55 22.41
C SER A 150 -4.19 8.13 23.81
N LYS A 151 -5.28 8.18 24.58
CA LYS A 151 -5.25 8.63 25.98
C LYS A 151 -4.41 7.70 26.86
N GLU A 152 -4.60 6.39 26.73
CA GLU A 152 -3.90 5.37 27.52
C GLU A 152 -2.39 5.36 27.25
N LEU A 153 -1.97 5.60 26.00
CA LEU A 153 -0.56 5.63 25.61
C LEU A 153 0.09 7.01 25.74
N GLY A 154 -0.70 8.05 26.00
CA GLY A 154 -0.19 9.43 26.11
C GLY A 154 0.38 10.00 24.80
N GLN A 155 0.02 9.43 23.66
CA GLN A 155 0.48 9.86 22.33
C GLN A 155 -0.62 9.70 21.28
N PRO A 156 -0.58 10.45 20.16
CA PRO A 156 -1.53 10.23 19.08
C PRO A 156 -1.44 8.86 18.44
N ILE A 157 -2.58 8.39 17.96
CA ILE A 157 -2.72 7.12 17.26
C ILE A 157 -3.14 7.43 15.83
N PHE A 158 -2.36 6.93 14.89
CA PHE A 158 -2.73 6.99 13.48
C PHE A 158 -3.87 6.00 13.26
N THR A 159 -4.78 6.29 12.33
CA THR A 159 -5.86 5.36 12.05
C THR A 159 -6.26 5.32 10.59
N VAL A 160 -6.65 4.13 10.14
CA VAL A 160 -7.29 3.90 8.84
C VAL A 160 -8.75 3.56 9.14
N PRO A 161 -9.72 4.40 8.76
CA PRO A 161 -11.13 4.09 8.97
C PRO A 161 -11.59 2.98 8.01
N ARG A 162 -12.68 2.26 8.32
CA ARG A 162 -13.28 1.29 7.37
C ARG A 162 -13.61 1.93 6.03
N VAL A 163 -14.11 3.16 6.09
CA VAL A 163 -14.45 3.93 4.91
C VAL A 163 -13.33 4.92 4.59
N TYR A 164 -12.23 4.40 4.04
CA TYR A 164 -10.99 5.12 3.73
C TYR A 164 -10.94 5.74 2.32
N ALA A 165 -11.92 5.48 1.46
CA ALA A 165 -12.06 6.06 0.13
C ALA A 165 -13.51 6.49 -0.15
N ARG A 166 -13.74 7.43 -1.10
CA ARG A 166 -15.09 7.93 -1.40
C ARG A 166 -15.98 6.86 -2.02
N ASP A 167 -15.46 6.03 -2.90
CA ASP A 167 -16.15 4.99 -3.68
C ASP A 167 -16.67 3.80 -2.85
N ILE A 168 -16.12 3.58 -1.65
CA ILE A 168 -16.63 2.58 -0.69
C ILE A 168 -18.11 2.85 -0.39
N LYS A 169 -18.95 1.80 -0.46
CA LYS A 169 -20.41 1.87 -0.26
C LYS A 169 -20.80 2.00 1.23
N ASN A 170 -22.07 2.28 1.50
CA ASN A 170 -22.66 2.32 2.85
C ASN A 170 -21.85 3.19 3.85
N LYS A 171 -21.67 4.45 3.45
CA LYS A 171 -20.56 5.30 3.90
C LYS A 171 -20.93 6.52 4.73
N ASN A 172 -22.11 7.10 4.50
CA ASN A 172 -22.39 8.46 4.97
C ASN A 172 -22.46 8.52 6.50
N GLN A 173 -23.29 7.66 7.10
CA GLN A 173 -23.43 7.62 8.56
C GLN A 173 -22.11 7.26 9.26
N TYR A 174 -21.38 6.26 8.76
CA TYR A 174 -20.09 5.86 9.32
C TYR A 174 -19.10 7.03 9.36
N ARG A 175 -18.88 7.73 8.23
CA ARG A 175 -17.90 8.82 8.14
C ARG A 175 -18.27 9.96 9.08
N GLU A 176 -19.53 10.39 9.03
CA GLU A 176 -20.05 11.48 9.86
C GLU A 176 -19.78 11.22 11.35
N GLU A 177 -20.14 10.04 11.83
CA GLU A 177 -20.01 9.70 13.24
C GLU A 177 -18.55 9.41 13.64
N PHE A 178 -17.75 8.81 12.75
CA PHE A 178 -16.33 8.57 12.99
C PHE A 178 -15.58 9.89 13.17
N PHE A 179 -15.69 10.82 12.21
CA PHE A 179 -14.97 12.10 12.25
C PHE A 179 -15.56 13.10 13.24
N ALA A 180 -16.86 13.01 13.58
CA ALA A 180 -17.42 13.78 14.70
C ALA A 180 -16.92 13.30 16.07
N THR A 181 -16.50 12.03 16.18
CA THR A 181 -16.05 11.43 17.44
C THR A 181 -14.53 11.45 17.58
N LEU A 182 -13.77 11.28 16.49
CA LEU A 182 -12.32 11.17 16.54
C LEU A 182 -11.66 12.50 16.97
N ASN A 183 -10.73 12.44 17.92
CA ASN A 183 -9.97 13.62 18.33
C ASN A 183 -9.00 14.06 17.22
N VAL A 184 -8.95 15.36 16.92
CA VAL A 184 -8.12 15.94 15.84
C VAL A 184 -6.62 15.68 15.94
N GLN A 185 -6.13 15.34 17.15
CA GLN A 185 -4.72 14.97 17.35
C GLN A 185 -4.35 13.65 16.67
N ASN A 186 -5.33 12.75 16.44
CA ASN A 186 -5.13 11.44 15.83
C ASN A 186 -5.12 11.58 14.29
N PRO A 187 -3.97 11.34 13.62
CA PRO A 187 -3.87 11.46 12.17
C PRO A 187 -4.65 10.36 11.46
N VAL A 188 -5.20 10.66 10.28
CA VAL A 188 -6.03 9.73 9.52
C VAL A 188 -5.41 9.45 8.17
N ILE A 189 -5.35 8.17 7.81
CA ILE A 189 -4.81 7.69 6.54
C ILE A 189 -5.98 7.34 5.61
N LEU A 190 -6.01 7.90 4.40
CA LEU A 190 -7.13 7.83 3.44
C LEU A 190 -6.60 7.66 2.00
N CYS A 191 -7.38 7.04 1.10
CA CYS A 191 -6.98 6.84 -0.32
C CYS A 191 -7.46 7.94 -1.29
N GLY A 192 -8.44 8.77 -0.89
CA GLY A 192 -9.04 9.77 -1.77
C GLY A 192 -10.38 9.32 -2.38
N ASP A 193 -10.68 9.81 -3.58
CA ASP A 193 -12.00 9.59 -4.19
C ASP A 193 -12.22 8.14 -4.68
N ALA A 194 -11.15 7.36 -4.81
CA ALA A 194 -11.20 5.92 -5.04
C ALA A 194 -10.12 5.20 -4.24
N ILE A 195 -10.23 3.87 -4.11
CA ILE A 195 -9.16 3.04 -3.51
C ILE A 195 -7.85 3.20 -4.30
N VAL A 196 -7.96 3.21 -5.63
CA VAL A 196 -6.88 3.53 -6.58
C VAL A 196 -7.30 4.79 -7.33
N VAL A 197 -6.85 5.96 -6.87
CA VAL A 197 -7.29 7.28 -7.37
C VAL A 197 -6.38 7.82 -8.48
N SER A 198 -6.92 8.52 -9.47
CA SER A 198 -6.15 9.11 -10.59
C SER A 198 -5.46 10.42 -10.24
N ASP A 199 -6.15 11.31 -9.52
CA ASP A 199 -5.63 12.60 -9.00
C ASP A 199 -6.25 12.87 -7.63
N THR A 200 -5.46 13.43 -6.71
CA THR A 200 -5.98 13.82 -5.40
C THR A 200 -5.25 15.03 -4.83
N SER A 201 -5.93 15.77 -3.97
CA SER A 201 -5.38 16.90 -3.21
C SER A 201 -5.66 16.77 -1.71
N VAL A 202 -4.93 17.56 -0.90
CA VAL A 202 -5.18 17.61 0.55
C VAL A 202 -6.62 18.03 0.84
N GLU A 203 -7.19 18.95 0.05
CA GLU A 203 -8.57 19.39 0.22
C GLU A 203 -9.58 18.27 -0.04
N GLN A 204 -9.33 17.39 -1.01
CA GLN A 204 -10.18 16.22 -1.26
C GLN A 204 -10.11 15.23 -0.08
N LEU A 205 -8.91 14.97 0.45
CA LEU A 205 -8.74 14.12 1.64
C LEU A 205 -9.41 14.74 2.88
N GLN A 206 -9.27 16.04 3.10
CA GLN A 206 -9.94 16.76 4.20
C GLN A 206 -11.45 16.79 4.04
N ALA A 207 -11.97 16.86 2.80
CA ALA A 207 -13.39 16.76 2.52
C ALA A 207 -13.95 15.37 2.88
N LEU A 208 -13.16 14.31 2.69
CA LEU A 208 -13.51 12.96 3.16
C LEU A 208 -13.49 12.85 4.68
N ALA A 209 -12.54 13.52 5.33
CA ALA A 209 -12.49 13.64 6.78
C ALA A 209 -13.57 14.54 7.38
N GLN A 210 -14.34 15.26 6.53
CA GLN A 210 -15.40 16.20 6.93
C GLN A 210 -14.96 17.27 7.95
N ASN A 211 -13.65 17.47 8.10
CA ASN A 211 -13.06 18.35 9.09
C ASN A 211 -11.62 18.70 8.67
N LYS A 212 -11.38 19.98 8.40
CA LYS A 212 -10.09 20.51 7.92
C LYS A 212 -8.99 20.52 9.00
N SER A 213 -9.35 20.35 10.27
CA SER A 213 -8.40 20.30 11.38
C SER A 213 -7.75 18.93 11.56
N HIS A 214 -8.32 17.87 10.96
CA HIS A 214 -7.64 16.58 10.96
C HIS A 214 -6.46 16.60 9.99
N ARG A 215 -5.32 16.12 10.48
CA ARG A 215 -4.20 15.75 9.63
C ARG A 215 -4.56 14.50 8.84
N VAL A 216 -4.46 14.60 7.52
CA VAL A 216 -4.77 13.52 6.58
C VAL A 216 -3.53 13.13 5.79
N ILE A 217 -3.30 11.84 5.63
CA ILE A 217 -2.15 11.28 4.91
C ILE A 217 -2.69 10.38 3.80
N LEU A 218 -2.13 10.50 2.61
CA LEU A 218 -2.53 9.66 1.48
C LEU A 218 -1.97 8.24 1.65
N TRP A 219 -2.85 7.24 1.73
CA TRP A 219 -2.51 5.86 1.37
C TRP A 219 -2.59 5.75 -0.15
N ASP A 220 -1.45 5.70 -0.82
CA ASP A 220 -1.43 5.73 -2.28
C ASP A 220 -1.27 4.34 -2.88
N ASN A 221 -2.34 3.81 -3.48
CA ASN A 221 -2.36 2.52 -4.17
C ASN A 221 -2.01 2.61 -5.66
N PHE A 222 -1.42 3.72 -6.13
CA PHE A 222 -1.09 3.91 -7.54
C PHE A 222 -0.33 2.73 -8.16
N TYR A 223 0.61 2.13 -7.42
CA TYR A 223 1.37 0.97 -7.88
C TYR A 223 0.92 -0.37 -7.28
N ALA A 224 -0.16 -0.39 -6.49
CA ALA A 224 -0.68 -1.63 -5.93
C ALA A 224 -1.16 -2.54 -7.07
N ASN A 225 -0.80 -3.82 -7.01
CA ASN A 225 -1.17 -4.81 -8.03
C ASN A 225 -1.66 -6.14 -7.46
N ASP A 226 -1.85 -6.23 -6.14
CA ASP A 226 -2.37 -7.38 -5.42
C ASP A 226 -3.81 -7.74 -5.84
N TYR A 227 -4.65 -6.75 -6.13
CA TYR A 227 -5.99 -6.94 -6.69
C TYR A 227 -6.01 -7.40 -8.15
N CYS A 228 -4.87 -7.31 -8.86
CA CYS A 228 -4.75 -7.70 -10.26
C CYS A 228 -3.37 -8.33 -10.56
N PRO A 229 -3.04 -9.49 -9.96
CA PRO A 229 -1.67 -10.02 -9.90
C PRO A 229 -1.05 -10.42 -11.26
N ARG A 230 -1.81 -10.32 -12.35
CA ARG A 230 -1.30 -10.45 -13.73
C ARG A 230 -0.73 -9.16 -14.31
N ARG A 231 -0.96 -8.01 -13.67
CA ARG A 231 -0.51 -6.69 -14.11
C ARG A 231 0.62 -6.17 -13.22
N LEU A 232 1.44 -5.30 -13.81
CA LEU A 232 2.49 -4.57 -13.13
C LEU A 232 2.42 -3.12 -13.61
N PHE A 233 2.55 -2.18 -12.68
CA PHE A 233 2.51 -0.74 -12.94
C PHE A 233 3.86 -0.14 -12.59
N VAL A 234 4.54 0.43 -13.58
CA VAL A 234 5.85 1.09 -13.44
C VAL A 234 5.91 2.38 -14.25
N GLY A 235 4.76 2.91 -14.69
CA GLY A 235 4.65 4.21 -15.35
C GLY A 235 4.99 5.38 -14.41
N PRO A 236 4.97 6.63 -14.92
CA PRO A 236 5.27 7.80 -14.12
C PRO A 236 4.24 8.02 -13.00
N TRP A 237 4.71 8.38 -11.80
CA TRP A 237 3.84 8.70 -10.66
C TRP A 237 3.22 10.09 -10.86
N THR A 238 1.89 10.15 -11.07
CA THR A 238 1.19 11.38 -11.48
C THR A 238 -0.06 11.64 -10.65
N GLY A 239 -0.55 12.88 -10.66
CA GLY A 239 -1.79 13.29 -9.97
C GLY A 239 -1.65 13.55 -8.46
N ARG A 240 -0.41 13.68 -7.95
CA ARG A 240 -0.12 13.90 -6.51
C ARG A 240 0.72 15.15 -6.24
N SER A 241 0.84 16.07 -7.20
CA SER A 241 1.60 17.32 -7.01
C SER A 241 1.01 18.24 -5.92
N LYS A 242 -0.25 18.02 -5.53
CA LYS A 242 -0.96 18.76 -4.48
C LYS A 242 -1.01 18.01 -3.14
N ILE A 243 -0.18 16.98 -2.97
CA ILE A 243 -0.06 16.17 -1.75
C ILE A 243 1.37 16.23 -1.27
N ASP A 244 1.55 16.55 0.02
CA ASP A 244 2.85 16.58 0.67
C ASP A 244 3.08 15.41 1.64
N GLU A 245 1.99 14.75 2.05
CA GLU A 245 2.01 13.62 2.98
C GLU A 245 1.41 12.36 2.32
N TYR A 246 2.24 11.35 2.10
CA TYR A 246 1.85 10.12 1.43
C TYR A 246 2.63 8.91 1.92
N LEU A 247 1.98 7.76 1.89
CA LEU A 247 2.56 6.45 2.11
C LEU A 247 2.25 5.61 0.87
N LEU A 248 3.28 5.27 0.11
CA LEU A 248 3.15 4.50 -1.12
C LEU A 248 2.92 3.03 -0.77
N ASN A 249 1.81 2.43 -1.24
CA ASN A 249 1.54 1.00 -1.18
C ASN A 249 1.82 0.36 -2.55
N PRO A 250 2.97 -0.31 -2.73
CA PRO A 250 3.43 -0.79 -4.03
C PRO A 250 3.12 -2.29 -4.20
N THR A 251 4.09 -3.09 -4.66
CA THR A 251 3.85 -4.45 -5.19
C THR A 251 4.22 -5.58 -4.23
N GLY A 252 5.02 -5.29 -3.21
CA GLY A 252 5.62 -6.31 -2.34
C GLY A 252 6.72 -7.13 -3.01
N LEU A 253 7.26 -6.63 -4.12
CA LEU A 253 8.46 -7.14 -4.76
C LEU A 253 9.62 -6.18 -4.39
N PRO A 254 10.58 -6.61 -3.55
CA PRO A 254 11.48 -5.68 -2.89
C PRO A 254 12.35 -4.84 -3.82
N TYR A 255 12.77 -5.34 -4.98
CA TYR A 255 13.58 -4.55 -5.91
C TYR A 255 12.71 -3.59 -6.74
N THR A 256 11.52 -4.04 -7.15
CA THR A 256 10.52 -3.22 -7.84
C THR A 256 10.04 -2.09 -6.94
N ASP A 257 9.76 -2.38 -5.67
CA ASP A 257 9.31 -1.39 -4.69
C ASP A 257 10.36 -0.30 -4.45
N GLN A 258 11.66 -0.63 -4.43
CA GLN A 258 12.74 0.36 -4.38
C GLN A 258 12.73 1.27 -5.63
N LEU A 259 12.56 0.68 -6.83
CA LEU A 259 12.41 1.45 -8.07
C LEU A 259 11.21 2.39 -8.00
N LEU A 260 10.07 1.91 -7.50
CA LEU A 260 8.82 2.67 -7.41
C LEU A 260 8.88 3.80 -6.38
N LEU A 261 9.60 3.63 -5.27
CA LEU A 261 9.88 4.70 -4.32
C LEU A 261 10.73 5.81 -4.97
N THR A 262 11.81 5.43 -5.67
CA THR A 262 12.64 6.39 -6.41
C THR A 262 11.84 7.09 -7.50
N MET A 263 10.99 6.34 -8.22
CA MET A 263 10.09 6.85 -9.26
C MET A 263 9.13 7.90 -8.71
N ALA A 264 8.46 7.59 -7.60
CA ALA A 264 7.53 8.50 -6.94
C ALA A 264 8.24 9.77 -6.46
N SER A 265 9.40 9.63 -5.80
CA SER A 265 10.19 10.76 -5.32
C SER A 265 10.69 11.67 -6.46
N ALA A 266 11.15 11.07 -7.56
CA ALA A 266 11.61 11.81 -8.73
C ALA A 266 10.46 12.53 -9.46
N CYS A 267 9.30 11.88 -9.59
CA CYS A 267 8.14 12.49 -10.23
C CYS A 267 7.49 13.59 -9.36
N HIS A 268 7.50 13.45 -8.02
CA HIS A 268 6.94 14.44 -7.09
C HIS A 268 7.59 15.82 -7.22
N THR A 269 8.88 15.84 -7.57
CA THR A 269 9.69 17.06 -7.65
C THR A 269 9.96 17.53 -9.09
N SER A 270 9.43 16.82 -10.10
CA SER A 270 9.71 17.08 -11.51
C SER A 270 8.55 17.74 -12.23
N ASP A 271 8.84 18.75 -13.06
CA ASP A 271 7.88 19.33 -14.02
C ASP A 271 7.65 18.43 -15.25
N ASN A 272 8.48 17.40 -15.43
CA ASN A 272 8.36 16.42 -16.53
C ASN A 272 8.51 15.00 -15.99
N MET A 273 7.38 14.41 -15.63
CA MET A 273 7.31 13.08 -15.02
C MET A 273 7.77 11.97 -15.98
N HIS A 274 7.57 12.12 -17.30
CA HIS A 274 8.06 11.13 -18.27
C HIS A 274 9.59 11.11 -18.31
N LYS A 275 10.25 12.27 -18.25
CA LYS A 275 11.72 12.33 -18.17
C LYS A 275 12.23 11.75 -16.86
N ALA A 276 11.56 12.02 -15.75
CA ALA A 276 11.88 11.41 -14.46
C ALA A 276 11.78 9.88 -14.55
N TRP A 277 10.71 9.38 -15.17
CA TRP A 277 10.51 7.96 -15.40
C TRP A 277 11.62 7.30 -16.21
N GLU A 278 11.98 7.88 -17.35
CA GLU A 278 13.08 7.37 -18.17
C GLU A 278 14.42 7.33 -17.42
N GLN A 279 14.67 8.34 -16.59
CA GLN A 279 15.91 8.47 -15.84
C GLN A 279 15.96 7.45 -14.69
N THR A 280 14.87 7.27 -13.94
CA THR A 280 14.78 6.25 -12.89
C THR A 280 14.93 4.84 -13.46
N LEU A 281 14.26 4.51 -14.58
CA LEU A 281 14.45 3.20 -15.22
C LEU A 281 15.93 2.95 -15.58
N LYS A 282 16.62 3.98 -16.08
CA LYS A 282 18.04 3.89 -16.42
C LYS A 282 18.93 3.70 -15.18
N GLU A 283 18.64 4.38 -14.07
CA GLU A 283 19.37 4.23 -12.79
C GLU A 283 19.29 2.82 -12.23
N PHE A 284 18.14 2.15 -12.42
CA PHE A 284 17.92 0.77 -12.04
C PHE A 284 18.34 -0.25 -13.12
N GLU A 285 19.11 0.20 -14.12
CA GLU A 285 19.63 -0.63 -15.21
C GLU A 285 18.54 -1.42 -15.96
N VAL A 286 17.34 -0.83 -16.07
CA VAL A 286 16.28 -1.35 -16.94
C VAL A 286 16.68 -1.07 -18.40
N PRO A 287 16.63 -2.07 -19.31
CA PRO A 287 17.07 -1.89 -20.68
C PRO A 287 16.29 -0.79 -21.39
N THR A 288 16.95 0.00 -22.24
CA THR A 288 16.30 1.03 -23.05
C THR A 288 15.19 0.44 -23.93
N ALA A 289 15.32 -0.82 -24.35
CA ALA A 289 14.29 -1.53 -25.10
C ALA A 289 12.94 -1.61 -24.36
N PHE A 290 12.93 -1.60 -23.02
CA PHE A 290 11.71 -1.59 -22.21
C PHE A 290 10.79 -0.40 -22.53
N ARG A 291 11.31 0.70 -23.07
CA ARG A 291 10.49 1.85 -23.51
C ARG A 291 9.42 1.45 -24.53
N ALA A 292 9.71 0.48 -25.40
CA ALA A 292 8.73 -0.04 -26.36
C ALA A 292 7.64 -0.92 -25.70
N LEU A 293 7.78 -1.21 -24.40
CA LEU A 293 6.81 -1.92 -23.58
C LEU A 293 6.10 -1.01 -22.57
N GLY A 294 6.50 0.27 -22.46
CA GLY A 294 6.05 1.19 -21.40
C GLY A 294 4.54 1.26 -21.27
N ASP A 295 3.82 1.40 -22.39
CA ASP A 295 2.36 1.53 -22.40
C ASP A 295 1.62 0.30 -21.83
N TYR A 296 2.22 -0.90 -21.90
CA TYR A 296 1.64 -2.12 -21.32
C TYR A 296 1.79 -2.20 -19.79
N PHE A 297 2.74 -1.44 -19.24
CA PHE A 297 3.10 -1.42 -17.82
C PHE A 297 2.96 -0.02 -17.21
N ASP A 298 2.20 0.88 -17.84
CA ASP A 298 2.09 2.28 -17.43
C ASP A 298 1.30 2.42 -16.11
N THR A 299 0.01 2.77 -16.21
CA THR A 299 -0.84 3.09 -15.06
C THR A 299 -1.94 2.03 -14.83
N PRO A 300 -2.45 1.92 -13.59
CA PRO A 300 -3.65 1.15 -13.33
C PRO A 300 -4.86 1.78 -14.01
N VAL A 301 -5.95 1.01 -14.10
CA VAL A 301 -7.26 1.62 -14.33
C VAL A 301 -7.70 2.22 -13.01
N PHE A 302 -7.95 3.53 -12.99
CA PHE A 302 -8.32 4.23 -11.78
C PHE A 302 -9.82 4.08 -11.48
N GLY A 303 -10.18 4.07 -10.20
CA GLY A 303 -11.58 3.92 -9.78
C GLY A 303 -12.44 5.15 -10.09
N ASP A 304 -11.81 6.31 -10.26
CA ASP A 304 -12.42 7.62 -10.55
C ASP A 304 -12.35 8.01 -12.04
N ARG A 305 -11.61 7.27 -12.88
CA ARG A 305 -11.47 7.53 -14.32
C ARG A 305 -11.32 6.23 -15.11
N VAL A 306 -12.20 6.04 -16.10
CA VAL A 306 -12.10 4.91 -17.05
C VAL A 306 -11.65 5.46 -18.41
N GLU A 307 -10.34 5.39 -18.67
CA GLU A 307 -9.79 5.58 -20.00
C GLU A 307 -9.10 4.31 -20.46
N LEU A 308 -9.46 3.86 -21.66
CA LEU A 308 -8.84 2.72 -22.32
C LEU A 308 -7.92 3.26 -23.40
N ALA A 309 -6.61 3.03 -23.24
CA ALA A 309 -5.65 3.28 -24.31
C ALA A 309 -5.75 2.19 -25.38
N THR A 310 -5.78 2.57 -26.64
CA THR A 310 -5.57 1.66 -27.77
C THR A 310 -4.08 1.65 -28.11
N ILE A 311 -3.45 0.48 -28.05
CA ILE A 311 -2.02 0.31 -28.35
C ILE A 311 -1.88 -0.55 -29.61
N ASP A 312 -1.16 -0.04 -30.60
CA ASP A 312 -0.78 -0.82 -31.79
C ASP A 312 0.46 -1.67 -31.48
N ILE A 313 0.38 -2.98 -31.76
CA ILE A 313 1.51 -3.90 -31.58
C ILE A 313 2.52 -3.64 -32.71
N THR A 314 3.77 -3.31 -32.35
CA THR A 314 4.83 -3.01 -33.32
C THR A 314 5.93 -4.08 -33.31
N ILE A 315 6.75 -4.15 -34.37
CA ILE A 315 7.95 -5.01 -34.42
C ILE A 315 8.88 -4.71 -33.22
N ASN A 316 8.98 -3.45 -32.83
CA ASN A 316 9.78 -3.01 -31.69
C ASN A 316 9.33 -3.65 -30.36
N THR A 317 8.04 -3.91 -30.19
CA THR A 317 7.49 -4.58 -28.99
C THR A 317 8.01 -6.02 -28.88
N ALA A 318 8.07 -6.76 -29.99
CA ALA A 318 8.56 -8.14 -29.98
C ALA A 318 10.05 -8.22 -29.66
N GLU A 319 10.87 -7.37 -30.29
CA GLU A 319 12.31 -7.29 -30.02
C GLU A 319 12.61 -6.89 -28.58
N ALA A 320 11.86 -5.92 -28.04
CA ALA A 320 11.98 -5.50 -26.65
C ALA A 320 11.65 -6.61 -25.66
N LEU A 321 10.60 -7.41 -25.92
CA LEU A 321 10.30 -8.58 -25.10
C LEU A 321 11.44 -9.60 -25.10
N GLU A 322 12.04 -9.88 -26.26
CA GLU A 322 13.20 -10.80 -26.34
C GLU A 322 14.40 -10.29 -25.55
N GLU A 323 14.69 -8.99 -25.61
CA GLU A 323 15.77 -8.37 -24.84
C GLU A 323 15.49 -8.44 -23.33
N CYS A 324 14.33 -7.96 -22.88
CA CYS A 324 13.95 -7.90 -21.48
C CYS A 324 13.82 -9.30 -20.85
N LEU A 325 13.34 -10.31 -21.58
CA LEU A 325 13.19 -11.68 -21.06
C LEU A 325 14.54 -12.43 -21.04
N TRP A 326 15.31 -12.36 -22.12
CA TRP A 326 16.41 -13.29 -22.33
C TRP A 326 17.78 -12.68 -22.12
N LYS A 327 17.97 -11.40 -22.43
CA LYS A 327 19.28 -10.73 -22.36
C LYS A 327 19.47 -9.94 -21.07
N TRP A 328 18.42 -9.35 -20.52
CA TRP A 328 18.48 -8.64 -19.24
C TRP A 328 18.54 -9.62 -18.06
N LYS A 329 19.53 -9.44 -17.17
CA LYS A 329 19.78 -10.28 -16.00
C LYS A 329 20.08 -9.40 -14.79
N SER A 330 19.04 -9.11 -14.02
CA SER A 330 19.10 -8.34 -12.78
C SER A 330 18.09 -8.90 -11.77
N PRO A 331 18.09 -8.43 -10.51
CA PRO A 331 17.00 -8.71 -9.58
C PRO A 331 15.63 -8.29 -10.13
N LEU A 332 15.52 -7.10 -10.72
CA LEU A 332 14.28 -6.64 -11.38
C LEU A 332 13.86 -7.55 -12.53
N ALA A 333 14.79 -8.00 -13.37
CA ALA A 333 14.47 -8.93 -14.45
C ALA A 333 13.82 -10.24 -13.93
N ARG A 334 14.23 -10.71 -12.75
CA ARG A 334 13.65 -11.90 -12.11
C ARG A 334 12.26 -11.62 -11.54
N GLU A 335 12.06 -10.48 -10.91
CA GLU A 335 10.75 -10.05 -10.40
C GLU A 335 9.76 -9.80 -11.54
N TRP A 336 10.22 -9.24 -12.68
CA TRP A 336 9.38 -8.84 -13.81
C TRP A 336 9.12 -9.97 -14.81
N TYR A 337 9.87 -11.08 -14.72
CA TYR A 337 9.75 -12.22 -15.62
C TYR A 337 8.31 -12.71 -15.81
N PRO A 338 7.49 -12.92 -14.75
CA PRO A 338 6.13 -13.41 -14.92
C PRO A 338 5.25 -12.45 -15.73
N TYR A 339 5.42 -11.14 -15.56
CA TYR A 339 4.61 -10.13 -16.23
C TYR A 339 5.02 -9.96 -17.70
N LEU A 340 6.33 -9.88 -17.97
CA LEU A 340 6.88 -9.84 -19.33
C LEU A 340 6.50 -11.10 -20.12
N MET A 341 6.60 -12.27 -19.48
CA MET A 341 6.30 -13.54 -20.14
C MET A 341 4.79 -13.72 -20.35
N SER A 342 3.96 -13.22 -19.43
CA SER A 342 2.50 -13.15 -19.62
C SER A 342 2.13 -12.25 -20.79
N LEU A 343 2.70 -11.04 -20.86
CA LEU A 343 2.47 -10.12 -21.99
C LEU A 343 2.86 -10.78 -23.32
N LYS A 344 4.02 -11.44 -23.39
CA LYS A 344 4.45 -12.17 -24.59
C LYS A 344 3.44 -13.23 -25.02
N HIS A 345 2.88 -13.99 -24.07
CA HIS A 345 1.85 -14.99 -24.38
C HIS A 345 0.52 -14.34 -24.80
N ASP A 346 0.07 -13.30 -24.11
CA ASP A 346 -1.18 -12.60 -24.41
C ASP A 346 -1.14 -11.99 -25.82
N LEU A 347 -0.02 -11.38 -26.22
CA LEU A 347 0.19 -10.87 -27.58
C LEU A 347 0.23 -11.99 -28.63
N ALA A 348 0.83 -13.13 -28.32
CA ALA A 348 0.87 -14.28 -29.23
C ALA A 348 -0.51 -14.91 -29.43
N LEU A 349 -1.34 -14.97 -28.37
CA LEU A 349 -2.74 -15.40 -28.45
C LEU A 349 -3.57 -14.42 -29.27
N GLN A 350 -3.47 -13.12 -29.00
CA GLN A 350 -4.20 -12.07 -29.72
C GLN A 350 -3.90 -12.08 -31.22
N SER A 351 -2.63 -12.31 -31.59
CA SER A 351 -2.18 -12.42 -32.98
C SER A 351 -2.39 -13.80 -33.62
N LYS A 352 -2.95 -14.78 -32.88
CA LYS A 352 -3.09 -16.19 -33.29
C LYS A 352 -1.79 -16.82 -33.80
N SER A 353 -0.67 -16.42 -33.21
CA SER A 353 0.68 -16.89 -33.57
C SER A 353 1.20 -17.97 -32.63
N LEU A 354 0.51 -18.24 -31.52
CA LEU A 354 0.90 -19.28 -30.57
C LEU A 354 0.49 -20.68 -31.08
N PRO A 355 1.42 -21.64 -31.22
CA PRO A 355 1.08 -23.00 -31.67
C PRO A 355 0.12 -23.73 -30.73
N GLU A 356 -0.68 -24.67 -31.25
CA GLU A 356 -1.70 -25.41 -30.49
C GLU A 356 -1.12 -26.17 -29.28
N ASP A 357 0.03 -26.84 -29.45
CA ASP A 357 0.73 -27.53 -28.36
C ASP A 357 1.17 -26.55 -27.26
N ARG A 358 1.55 -25.32 -27.64
CA ARG A 358 1.90 -24.24 -26.72
C ARG A 358 0.68 -23.65 -26.03
N ILE A 359 -0.47 -23.55 -26.69
CA ILE A 359 -1.74 -23.14 -26.08
C ILE A 359 -2.12 -24.15 -25.00
N ILE A 360 -2.15 -25.45 -25.34
CA ILE A 360 -2.47 -26.54 -24.40
C ILE A 360 -1.50 -26.55 -23.21
N LYS A 361 -0.22 -26.24 -23.43
CA LYS A 361 0.79 -26.21 -22.38
C LYS A 361 0.68 -24.99 -21.45
N THR A 362 0.28 -23.84 -21.97
CA THR A 362 0.36 -22.56 -21.23
C THR A 362 -0.99 -22.11 -20.66
N GLN A 363 -2.11 -22.63 -21.16
CA GLN A 363 -3.44 -22.27 -20.71
C GLN A 363 -4.08 -23.38 -19.86
N PRO A 364 -4.93 -23.03 -18.86
CA PRO A 364 -5.80 -24.00 -18.21
C PRO A 364 -6.63 -24.78 -19.25
N ALA A 365 -6.79 -26.09 -19.06
CA ALA A 365 -7.44 -26.96 -20.05
C ALA A 365 -8.81 -26.46 -20.57
N PRO A 366 -9.73 -25.93 -19.73
CA PRO A 366 -10.99 -25.38 -20.22
C PRO A 366 -10.85 -24.16 -21.15
N LEU A 367 -9.80 -23.35 -20.97
CA LEU A 367 -9.54 -22.18 -21.82
C LEU A 367 -8.81 -22.58 -23.10
N ALA A 368 -7.89 -23.54 -23.03
CA ALA A 368 -7.16 -24.04 -24.19
C ALA A 368 -8.10 -24.57 -25.29
N THR A 369 -9.23 -25.18 -24.91
CA THR A 369 -10.23 -25.69 -25.86
C THR A 369 -11.05 -24.61 -26.56
N THR A 370 -10.92 -23.34 -26.13
CA THR A 370 -11.73 -22.21 -26.64
C THR A 370 -10.91 -21.16 -27.41
N LEU A 371 -9.58 -21.30 -27.46
CA LEU A 371 -8.64 -20.31 -28.00
C LEU A 371 -8.14 -20.68 -29.40
#